data_AF-R0HQY9-F1
#
_entry.id   AF-R0HQY9-F1
#
_cell.length_a   1.000
_cell.length_b   1.000
_cell.length_c   1.000
_cell.angle_alpha   90.00
_cell.angle_beta   90.00
_cell.angle_gamma   90.00
#
_symmetry.space_group_name_H-M   'P 1'
#
loop_
_entity.id
_entity.type
_entity.pdbx_description
1 polymer ?
#
loop_
_entity_poly.entity_id
_entity_poly.type
_entity_poly.pdbx_seq_one_letter_code
_entity_poly.pdbx_strand_id
1 'polypeptide(L)'
;LAGRGFGYRECLNGRQCSSFLCAFTLMAAISSVQCLFSCNSHHHLQREQNGSLWRMSSRVFVSSSLWKISLLSGVDLKRRRTLICAVKGDPEEAFKKTVELDRMIDALRDANPREVEKLVVENILAFDEVFWIRLAARSDTCKSEDDKKDYEELATTVMTIVDCVVNKTREKIETSTDILKGILRPAIDGVEEISWPPKDPEAINLMQKEIIQREKEGQLDEGFLSEVSAQLRQAKEDKDKPGLLAMLQKVLQLYSATILSKRSYAKKGNEVVKAEHFLETLIKAPEEQWNKLFVDGLTIGKGDITPDELSAVIKKRIERTLIRTEGGSYQQRILTEYLKGIESRAFEIMKLLQG
;
A
#
# COMPACT_ATOMS: atom_id res chain seq x y z
N LEU A 1 55.00 11.53 52.11
CA LEU A 1 55.25 12.27 50.86
C LEU A 1 54.42 11.63 49.75
N ALA A 2 53.90 12.45 48.84
CA ALA A 2 52.61 12.30 48.18
C ALA A 2 52.51 11.24 47.05
N GLY A 3 51.26 10.85 46.74
CA GLY A 3 50.83 10.21 45.46
C GLY A 3 49.86 9.04 45.66
N ARG A 4 48.58 9.25 46.02
CA ARG A 4 47.37 9.16 45.15
C ARG A 4 47.49 8.10 44.01
N GLY A 5 46.64 7.09 43.84
CA GLY A 5 45.25 6.87 44.26
C GLY A 5 44.36 6.65 43.02
N PHE A 6 43.34 5.78 43.16
CA PHE A 6 42.26 5.41 42.22
C PHE A 6 42.58 4.26 41.24
N GLY A 7 41.93 3.10 41.29
CA GLY A 7 40.60 2.76 41.79
C GLY A 7 39.70 2.44 40.60
N TYR A 8 39.61 1.15 40.27
CA TYR A 8 38.76 0.61 39.23
C TYR A 8 37.34 1.16 39.35
N ARG A 9 36.84 1.78 38.28
CA ARG A 9 35.42 2.02 38.07
C ARG A 9 35.09 1.67 36.63
N GLU A 10 34.81 0.38 36.41
CA GLU A 10 33.93 -0.07 35.33
C GLU A 10 32.60 0.68 35.47
N CYS A 11 32.16 1.40 34.45
CA CYS A 11 30.74 1.60 34.12
C CYS A 11 30.56 2.44 32.85
N LEU A 12 29.61 1.99 32.02
CA LEU A 12 28.84 2.75 31.01
C LEU A 12 29.52 3.07 29.67
N ASN A 13 29.70 2.05 28.83
CA ASN A 13 29.81 2.22 27.36
C ASN A 13 28.87 1.26 26.58
N GLY A 14 27.81 0.76 27.23
CA GLY A 14 26.87 -0.20 26.63
C GLY A 14 25.59 0.40 26.01
N ARG A 15 25.27 1.68 26.27
CA ARG A 15 24.01 2.29 25.79
C ARG A 15 24.14 3.06 24.46
N GLN A 16 25.28 3.70 24.19
CA GLN A 16 25.51 4.42 22.93
C GLN A 16 25.53 3.51 21.70
N CYS A 17 26.05 2.28 21.81
CA CYS A 17 25.93 1.29 20.73
C CYS A 17 24.50 0.77 20.55
N SER A 18 23.67 0.74 21.61
CA SER A 18 22.33 0.16 21.55
C SER A 18 21.35 0.97 20.70
N SER A 19 21.40 2.31 20.79
CA SER A 19 20.46 3.18 20.05
C SER A 19 20.75 3.21 18.56
N PHE A 20 22.04 3.26 18.18
CA PHE A 20 22.46 3.23 16.78
C PHE A 20 22.37 1.82 16.17
N LEU A 21 22.67 0.74 16.91
CA LEU A 21 22.38 -0.63 16.42
C LEU A 21 20.88 -0.90 16.28
N CYS A 22 20.02 -0.30 17.11
CA CYS A 22 18.57 -0.36 16.93
C CYS A 22 18.14 0.27 15.60
N ALA A 23 18.70 1.43 15.24
CA ALA A 23 18.47 2.08 13.95
C ALA A 23 18.86 1.15 12.78
N PHE A 24 20.02 0.48 12.85
CA PHE A 24 20.44 -0.49 11.82
C PHE A 24 19.50 -1.71 11.70
N THR A 25 18.89 -2.16 12.79
CA THR A 25 17.98 -3.32 12.78
C THR A 25 16.59 -2.95 12.24
N LEU A 26 16.14 -1.71 12.48
CA LEU A 26 14.85 -1.18 12.00
C LEU A 26 14.86 -0.88 10.49
N MET A 27 16.01 -0.47 9.94
CA MET A 27 16.18 -0.20 8.50
C MET A 27 15.93 -1.44 7.63
N ALA A 28 16.16 -2.65 8.14
CA ALA A 28 15.80 -3.90 7.46
C ALA A 28 14.27 -4.05 7.30
N ALA A 29 13.47 -3.52 8.22
CA ALA A 29 12.01 -3.54 8.15
C ALA A 29 11.47 -2.48 7.16
N ILE A 30 12.11 -1.31 7.07
CA ILE A 30 11.75 -0.27 6.08
C ILE A 30 12.14 -0.71 4.66
N SER A 31 13.26 -1.42 4.49
CA SER A 31 13.67 -2.00 3.20
C SER A 31 12.68 -3.04 2.68
N SER A 32 12.08 -3.86 3.57
CA SER A 32 10.99 -4.77 3.18
C SER A 32 9.70 -4.05 2.73
N VAL A 33 9.46 -2.82 3.20
CA VAL A 33 8.35 -1.98 2.72
C VAL A 33 8.73 -1.28 1.41
N GLN A 34 9.99 -0.88 1.21
CA GLN A 34 10.49 -0.35 -0.07
C GLN A 34 10.53 -1.39 -1.20
N CYS A 35 10.67 -2.68 -0.90
CA CYS A 35 10.51 -3.75 -1.89
C CYS A 35 9.10 -3.84 -2.49
N LEU A 36 8.09 -3.21 -1.87
CA LEU A 36 6.75 -3.07 -2.46
C LEU A 36 6.64 -1.86 -3.42
N PHE A 37 7.61 -0.95 -3.45
CA PHE A 37 7.51 0.33 -4.15
C PHE A 37 8.64 0.64 -5.15
N SER A 38 9.64 -0.22 -5.31
CA SER A 38 10.69 -0.02 -6.32
C SER A 38 11.14 -1.33 -6.96
N CYS A 39 10.61 -1.63 -8.15
CA CYS A 39 11.14 -2.66 -9.05
C CYS A 39 11.57 -1.99 -10.35
N ASN A 40 12.78 -1.44 -10.37
CA ASN A 40 13.42 -1.01 -11.61
C ASN A 40 14.04 -2.25 -12.29
N SER A 41 13.51 -2.58 -13.46
CA SER A 41 13.83 -3.80 -14.21
C SER A 41 15.10 -3.64 -15.04
N HIS A 42 16.00 -4.61 -14.94
CA HIS A 42 16.89 -4.99 -16.03
C HIS A 42 16.92 -6.52 -16.13
N HIS A 43 16.29 -7.08 -17.18
CA HIS A 43 16.94 -7.89 -18.21
C HIS A 43 15.96 -8.77 -19.03
N HIS A 44 16.21 -8.73 -20.35
CA HIS A 44 16.14 -9.76 -21.38
C HIS A 44 15.01 -10.81 -21.45
N LEU A 45 14.39 -10.79 -22.64
CA LEU A 45 13.54 -11.81 -23.27
C LEU A 45 14.09 -13.24 -23.19
N GLN A 46 13.23 -14.20 -22.86
CA GLN A 46 13.03 -15.39 -23.72
C GLN A 46 11.66 -16.04 -23.50
N ARG A 47 11.20 -16.68 -24.57
CA ARG A 47 9.86 -17.16 -24.91
C ARG A 47 9.80 -18.68 -24.74
N GLU A 48 8.68 -19.22 -24.24
CA GLU A 48 8.00 -20.50 -24.61
C GLU A 48 7.02 -20.88 -23.47
N GLN A 49 5.70 -20.90 -23.71
CA GLN A 49 4.81 -21.98 -24.19
C GLN A 49 4.59 -23.18 -23.26
N ASN A 50 3.29 -23.43 -23.08
CA ASN A 50 2.58 -24.61 -22.58
C ASN A 50 2.35 -24.80 -21.08
N GLY A 51 1.08 -25.11 -20.82
CA GLY A 51 0.47 -25.17 -19.51
C GLY A 51 0.86 -26.39 -18.69
N SER A 52 0.53 -26.30 -17.41
CA SER A 52 0.41 -27.46 -16.54
C SER A 52 -0.51 -27.15 -15.37
N LEU A 53 -1.25 -28.19 -15.03
CA LEU A 53 -2.12 -28.40 -13.89
C LEU A 53 -1.31 -28.28 -12.59
N TRP A 54 -1.73 -27.44 -11.65
CA TRP A 54 -1.04 -27.32 -10.35
C TRP A 54 -1.90 -27.84 -9.22
N ARG A 55 -1.48 -28.98 -8.66
CA ARG A 55 -1.99 -29.54 -7.41
C ARG A 55 -1.14 -28.98 -6.27
N MET A 56 -1.69 -28.07 -5.46
CA MET A 56 -0.95 -27.46 -4.36
C MET A 56 -1.19 -28.25 -3.07
N SER A 57 -0.21 -29.09 -2.70
CA SER A 57 -0.17 -29.68 -1.35
C SER A 57 0.12 -28.58 -0.32
N SER A 58 -0.70 -28.55 0.73
CA SER A 58 -0.57 -27.70 1.90
C SER A 58 0.86 -27.76 2.47
N ARG A 59 1.60 -26.66 2.39
CA ARG A 59 2.74 -26.39 3.26
C ARG A 59 2.66 -24.96 3.76
N VAL A 60 2.51 -24.88 5.07
CA VAL A 60 2.73 -23.70 5.89
C VAL A 60 4.10 -23.11 5.55
N PHE A 61 4.14 -21.89 5.00
CA PHE A 61 5.39 -21.13 4.88
C PHE A 61 5.64 -20.41 6.20
N VAL A 62 6.27 -21.11 7.14
CA VAL A 62 7.03 -20.47 8.21
C VAL A 62 8.44 -20.21 7.67
N SER A 63 8.88 -18.97 7.85
CA SER A 63 10.20 -18.44 7.55
C SER A 63 11.34 -19.35 8.05
N SER A 64 12.30 -19.62 7.16
CA SER A 64 13.63 -20.08 7.58
C SER A 64 14.70 -19.61 6.59
N SER A 65 15.26 -18.43 6.80
CA SER A 65 16.63 -18.13 6.35
C SER A 65 17.53 -18.12 7.58
N LEU A 66 18.26 -19.23 7.70
CA LEU A 66 19.23 -19.53 8.73
C LEU A 66 20.38 -18.53 8.70
N TRP A 67 20.59 -17.88 9.83
CA TRP A 67 21.83 -17.22 10.19
C TRP A 67 22.89 -18.31 10.43
N LYS A 68 23.94 -18.36 9.61
CA LYS A 68 25.18 -19.09 9.96
C LYS A 68 26.12 -18.12 10.66
N ILE A 69 26.05 -18.08 11.99
CA ILE A 69 27.14 -17.54 12.81
C ILE A 69 28.26 -18.56 12.77
N SER A 70 29.35 -18.25 12.07
CA SER A 70 30.61 -18.97 12.23
C SER A 70 31.43 -18.21 13.27
N LEU A 71 31.54 -18.78 14.47
CA LEU A 71 32.55 -18.43 15.46
C LEU A 71 33.93 -18.74 14.88
N LEU A 72 34.77 -17.71 14.71
CA LEU A 72 36.21 -17.88 14.65
C LEU A 72 36.85 -17.17 15.85
N SER A 73 37.51 -18.02 16.62
CA SER A 73 38.42 -17.76 17.73
C SER A 73 39.42 -16.65 17.43
N GLY A 74 39.82 -15.96 18.50
CA GLY A 74 40.56 -14.71 18.46
C GLY A 74 41.92 -14.74 17.78
N VAL A 75 42.28 -13.56 17.27
CA VAL A 75 43.62 -13.00 17.29
C VAL A 75 43.47 -11.50 17.55
N ASP A 76 44.11 -11.04 18.63
CA ASP A 76 44.24 -9.64 19.00
C ASP A 76 45.10 -8.92 17.95
N LEU A 77 44.55 -7.88 17.30
CA LEU A 77 45.33 -7.01 16.40
C LEU A 77 44.71 -5.60 16.39
N LYS A 78 45.19 -4.77 17.32
CA LYS A 78 45.16 -3.31 17.24
C LYS A 78 45.62 -2.84 15.86
N ARG A 79 44.70 -2.46 14.99
CA ARG A 79 44.99 -1.58 13.85
C ARG A 79 43.79 -0.69 13.56
N ARG A 80 43.87 0.59 13.96
CA ARG A 80 42.99 1.65 13.48
C ARG A 80 43.10 1.66 11.95
N ARG A 81 42.05 1.21 11.25
CA ARG A 81 41.86 1.43 9.82
C ARG A 81 40.79 2.50 9.67
N THR A 82 41.22 3.70 9.29
CA THR A 82 40.33 4.70 8.70
C THR A 82 39.94 4.14 7.33
N LEU A 83 38.75 3.55 7.22
CA LEU A 83 38.18 3.18 5.94
C LEU A 83 37.65 4.48 5.32
N ILE A 84 38.44 5.06 4.42
CA ILE A 84 37.94 6.12 3.52
C ILE A 84 37.18 5.40 2.42
N CYS A 85 35.85 5.33 2.56
CA CYS A 85 34.99 4.94 1.46
C CYS A 85 35.03 6.06 0.41
N ALA A 86 35.65 5.80 -0.74
CA ALA A 86 35.51 6.64 -1.91
C ALA A 86 34.05 6.56 -2.38
N VAL A 87 33.27 7.59 -2.05
CA VAL A 87 31.91 7.74 -2.56
C VAL A 87 32.02 7.96 -4.07
N LYS A 88 31.51 6.99 -4.85
CA LYS A 88 31.25 7.20 -6.28
C LYS A 88 30.04 8.13 -6.39
N GLY A 89 30.29 9.42 -6.61
CA GLY A 89 29.28 10.45 -6.79
C GLY A 89 29.94 11.78 -7.12
N ASP A 90 29.19 12.67 -7.76
CA ASP A 90 29.63 14.05 -7.96
C ASP A 90 29.88 14.69 -6.58
N PRO A 91 31.11 15.15 -6.27
CA PRO A 91 31.43 15.72 -4.97
C PRO A 91 30.58 16.94 -4.64
N GLU A 92 30.11 17.68 -5.64
CA GLU A 92 29.25 18.85 -5.46
C GLU A 92 27.83 18.44 -5.04
N GLU A 93 27.31 17.35 -5.60
CA GLU A 93 26.01 16.79 -5.23
C GLU A 93 26.03 16.18 -3.82
N ALA A 94 27.10 15.47 -3.45
CA ALA A 94 27.26 14.90 -2.12
C ALA A 94 27.38 16.00 -1.04
N PHE A 95 28.08 17.09 -1.35
CA PHE A 95 28.15 18.26 -0.48
C PHE A 95 26.78 18.90 -0.28
N LYS A 96 26.03 19.12 -1.38
CA LYS A 96 24.69 19.69 -1.31
C LYS A 96 23.74 18.85 -0.44
N LYS A 97 23.75 17.52 -0.60
CA LYS A 97 22.97 16.59 0.25
C LYS A 97 23.34 16.71 1.73
N THR A 98 24.62 16.86 2.03
CA THR A 98 25.09 17.04 3.42
C THR A 98 24.55 18.34 4.02
N VAL A 99 24.57 19.44 3.26
CA VAL A 99 24.02 20.74 3.69
C VAL A 99 22.51 20.68 3.92
N GLU A 100 21.78 19.95 3.07
CA GLU A 100 20.34 19.75 3.25
C GLU A 100 20.02 18.96 4.52
N LEU A 101 20.79 17.90 4.81
CA LEU A 101 20.66 17.13 6.05
C LEU A 101 20.98 17.99 7.29
N ASP A 102 22.03 18.82 7.24
CA ASP A 102 22.36 19.74 8.33
C ASP A 102 21.21 20.71 8.60
N ARG A 103 20.67 21.31 7.54
CA ARG A 103 19.52 22.21 7.66
C ARG A 103 18.31 21.53 8.28
N MET A 104 18.08 20.26 7.96
CA MET A 104 17.00 19.46 8.56
C MET A 104 17.26 19.18 10.05
N ILE A 105 18.49 18.82 10.42
CA ILE A 105 18.90 18.61 11.81
C ILE A 105 18.71 19.89 12.64
N ASP A 106 19.16 21.03 12.11
CA ASP A 106 19.03 22.32 12.78
C ASP A 106 17.54 22.70 12.92
N ALA A 107 16.72 22.50 11.89
CA ALA A 107 15.28 22.73 11.96
C ALA A 107 14.57 21.85 13.00
N LEU A 108 14.98 20.59 13.14
CA LEU A 108 14.44 19.68 14.15
C LEU A 108 14.87 20.07 15.58
N ARG A 109 16.10 20.58 15.74
CA ARG A 109 16.61 21.04 17.04
C ARG A 109 15.93 22.31 17.51
N ASP A 110 15.66 23.24 16.60
CA ASP A 110 15.07 24.55 16.91
C ASP A 110 13.53 24.49 17.05
N ALA A 111 12.91 23.41 16.59
CA ALA A 111 11.47 23.19 16.63
C ALA A 111 10.94 22.85 18.03
N ASN A 112 9.70 23.25 18.31
CA ASN A 112 9.00 22.77 19.50
C ASN A 112 8.49 21.33 19.31
N PRO A 113 8.07 20.61 20.37
CA PRO A 113 7.67 19.20 20.26
C PRO A 113 6.60 18.90 19.20
N ARG A 114 5.60 19.78 19.02
CA ARG A 114 4.54 19.60 18.00
C ARG A 114 5.06 19.84 16.59
N GLU A 115 5.99 20.78 16.44
CA GLU A 115 6.66 21.04 15.17
C GLU A 115 7.61 19.91 14.79
N VAL A 116 8.33 19.33 15.75
CA VAL A 116 9.16 18.13 15.52
C VAL A 116 8.31 16.98 15.01
N GLU A 117 7.18 16.67 15.65
CA GLU A 117 6.25 15.64 15.16
C GLU A 117 5.82 15.88 13.72
N LYS A 118 5.43 17.13 13.41
CA LYS A 118 5.01 17.50 12.05
C LYS A 118 6.14 17.36 11.03
N LEU A 119 7.34 17.89 11.35
CA LEU A 119 8.52 17.83 10.48
C LEU A 119 8.91 16.38 10.18
N VAL A 120 8.87 15.50 11.20
CA VAL A 120 9.19 14.09 11.04
C VAL A 120 8.16 13.39 10.15
N VAL A 121 6.87 13.62 10.36
CA VAL A 121 5.81 13.00 9.55
C VAL A 121 5.86 13.46 8.09
N GLU A 122 6.06 14.76 7.83
CA GLU A 122 6.10 15.32 6.48
C GLU A 122 7.33 14.86 5.68
N ASN A 123 8.42 14.52 6.38
CA ASN A 123 9.70 14.13 5.75
C ASN A 123 10.09 12.68 6.09
N ILE A 124 9.12 11.80 6.38
CA ILE A 124 9.38 10.45 6.91
C ILE A 124 10.41 9.64 6.10
N LEU A 125 10.43 9.82 4.78
CA LEU A 125 11.35 9.13 3.87
C LEU A 125 12.79 9.68 3.90
N ALA A 126 13.00 10.87 4.44
CA ALA A 126 14.31 11.51 4.56
C ALA A 126 15.12 11.00 5.78
N PHE A 127 14.49 10.25 6.70
CA PHE A 127 15.13 9.69 7.89
C PHE A 127 15.76 8.33 7.58
N ASP A 128 16.70 8.32 6.64
CA ASP A 128 17.44 7.13 6.20
C ASP A 128 18.79 6.95 6.94
N GLU A 129 19.57 5.95 6.53
CA GLU A 129 20.89 5.66 7.13
C GLU A 129 21.81 6.88 7.09
N VAL A 130 21.75 7.66 6.01
CA VAL A 130 22.62 8.82 5.80
C VAL A 130 22.27 9.94 6.78
N PHE A 131 20.99 10.16 7.05
CA PHE A 131 20.55 11.10 8.08
C PHE A 131 21.11 10.72 9.46
N TRP A 132 20.98 9.46 9.88
CA TRP A 132 21.43 9.01 11.20
C TRP A 132 22.95 9.08 11.37
N ILE A 133 23.70 8.71 10.32
CA ILE A 133 25.17 8.88 10.30
C ILE A 133 25.53 10.36 10.42
N ARG A 134 24.81 11.25 9.73
CA ARG A 134 25.08 12.69 9.80
C ARG A 134 24.79 13.26 11.18
N LEU A 135 23.68 12.87 11.81
CA LEU A 135 23.31 13.27 13.17
C LEU A 135 24.35 12.81 14.19
N ALA A 136 24.84 11.57 14.07
CA ALA A 136 25.93 11.07 14.91
C ALA A 136 27.21 11.90 14.74
N ALA A 137 27.60 12.20 13.49
CA ALA A 137 28.77 13.04 13.21
C ALA A 137 28.63 14.45 13.81
N ARG A 138 27.43 15.03 13.83
CA ARG A 138 27.17 16.32 14.48
C ARG A 138 27.35 16.22 15.99
N SER A 139 26.81 15.18 16.63
CA SER A 139 27.00 14.92 18.07
C SER A 139 28.48 14.74 18.43
N ASP A 140 29.25 14.00 17.63
CA ASP A 140 30.69 13.79 17.86
C ASP A 140 31.52 15.09 17.79
N THR A 141 31.05 16.10 17.06
CA THR A 141 31.71 17.41 16.95
C THR A 141 31.36 18.39 18.08
N CYS A 142 30.44 18.03 18.97
CA CYS A 142 30.04 18.85 20.12
C CYS A 142 31.17 18.97 21.13
N LYS A 143 31.39 20.20 21.63
CA LYS A 143 32.42 20.49 22.64
C LYS A 143 31.92 20.30 24.07
N SER A 144 30.62 20.48 24.31
CA SER A 144 30.00 20.32 25.62
C SER A 144 29.25 18.99 25.71
N GLU A 145 29.21 18.40 26.90
CA GLU A 145 28.41 17.19 27.14
C GLU A 145 26.90 17.49 27.12
N ASP A 146 26.49 18.71 27.49
CA ASP A 146 25.09 19.14 27.41
C ASP A 146 24.62 19.17 25.94
N ASP A 147 25.41 19.73 25.02
CA ASP A 147 25.07 19.73 23.59
C ASP A 147 24.98 18.29 23.02
N LYS A 148 25.88 17.39 23.45
CA LYS A 148 25.82 15.97 23.05
C LYS A 148 24.52 15.33 23.53
N LYS A 149 24.15 15.61 24.78
CA LYS A 149 22.92 15.10 25.37
C LYS A 149 21.68 15.61 24.64
N ASP A 150 21.66 16.87 24.22
CA ASP A 150 20.57 17.43 23.40
C ASP A 150 20.42 16.68 22.07
N TYR A 151 21.53 16.34 21.40
CA TYR A 151 21.49 15.53 20.18
C TYR A 151 21.02 14.08 20.43
N GLU A 152 21.40 13.48 21.56
CA GLU A 152 20.92 12.14 21.95
C GLU A 152 19.41 12.14 22.24
N GLU A 153 18.90 13.17 22.94
CA GLU A 153 17.48 13.35 23.22
C GLU A 153 16.68 13.62 21.93
N LEU A 154 17.22 14.46 21.03
CA LEU A 154 16.63 14.71 19.71
C LEU A 154 16.56 13.43 18.87
N ALA A 155 17.66 12.68 18.78
CA ALA A 155 17.71 11.42 18.04
C ALA A 155 16.67 10.43 18.57
N THR A 156 16.57 10.31 19.89
CA THR A 156 15.58 9.43 20.55
C THR A 156 14.15 9.85 20.23
N THR A 157 13.87 11.16 20.26
CA THR A 157 12.55 11.72 19.95
C THR A 157 12.15 11.44 18.50
N VAL A 158 13.04 11.79 17.54
CA VAL A 158 12.80 11.56 16.11
C VAL A 158 12.61 10.08 15.83
N MET A 159 13.48 9.21 16.37
CA MET A 159 13.38 7.76 16.19
C MET A 159 12.05 7.21 16.71
N THR A 160 11.62 7.66 17.89
CA THR A 160 10.34 7.21 18.48
C THR A 160 9.14 7.59 17.60
N ILE A 161 9.17 8.77 16.99
CA ILE A 161 8.11 9.21 16.08
C ILE A 161 8.13 8.38 14.79
N VAL A 162 9.32 8.18 14.19
CA VAL A 162 9.50 7.33 13.00
C VAL A 162 8.99 5.91 13.27
N ASP A 163 9.39 5.29 14.37
CA ASP A 163 8.95 3.96 14.78
C ASP A 163 7.43 3.89 14.94
N CYS A 164 6.83 4.90 15.57
CA CYS A 164 5.38 4.98 15.73
C CYS A 164 4.66 5.02 14.37
N VAL A 165 5.15 5.82 13.43
CA VAL A 165 4.58 5.93 12.08
C VAL A 165 4.72 4.62 11.31
N VAL A 166 5.90 4.00 11.33
CA VAL A 166 6.17 2.73 10.64
C VAL A 166 5.30 1.61 11.20
N ASN A 167 5.22 1.47 12.53
CA ASN A 167 4.42 0.44 13.17
C ASN A 167 2.92 0.61 12.89
N LYS A 168 2.39 1.84 13.01
CA LYS A 168 0.98 2.12 12.66
C LYS A 168 0.67 1.85 11.20
N THR A 169 1.62 2.14 10.30
CA THR A 169 1.46 1.86 8.87
C THR A 169 1.42 0.37 8.60
N ARG A 170 2.33 -0.40 9.21
CA ARG A 170 2.34 -1.87 9.12
C ARG A 170 1.04 -2.46 9.65
N GLU A 171 0.59 -2.04 10.82
CA GLU A 171 -0.67 -2.49 11.42
C GLU A 171 -1.86 -2.22 10.49
N LYS A 172 -1.91 -1.05 9.82
CA LYS A 172 -2.95 -0.73 8.83
C LYS A 172 -2.90 -1.63 7.59
N ILE A 173 -1.71 -1.94 7.09
CA ILE A 173 -1.53 -2.87 5.95
C ILE A 173 -1.99 -4.27 6.34
N GLU A 174 -1.56 -4.76 7.50
CA GLU A 174 -1.95 -6.08 8.02
C GLU A 174 -3.46 -6.16 8.24
N THR A 175 -4.05 -5.14 8.86
CA THR A 175 -5.51 -5.04 9.09
C THR A 175 -6.27 -5.03 7.77
N SER A 176 -5.85 -4.21 6.80
CA SER A 176 -6.47 -4.16 5.45
C SER A 176 -6.37 -5.50 4.72
N THR A 177 -5.23 -6.18 4.86
CA THR A 177 -4.98 -7.49 4.27
C THR A 177 -5.86 -8.56 4.90
N ASP A 178 -6.03 -8.55 6.21
CA ASP A 178 -6.88 -9.52 6.90
C ASP A 178 -8.36 -9.28 6.63
N ILE A 179 -8.79 -8.02 6.48
CA ILE A 179 -10.12 -7.66 5.97
C ILE A 179 -10.33 -8.25 4.57
N LEU A 180 -9.36 -8.06 3.66
CA LEU A 180 -9.42 -8.60 2.30
C LEU A 180 -9.53 -10.13 2.30
N LYS A 181 -8.70 -10.82 3.09
CA LYS A 181 -8.78 -12.28 3.26
C LYS A 181 -10.16 -12.69 3.77
N GLY A 182 -10.71 -11.97 4.74
CA GLY A 182 -12.05 -12.22 5.27
C GLY A 182 -13.14 -12.12 4.20
N ILE A 183 -13.04 -11.12 3.31
CA ILE A 183 -13.97 -10.96 2.18
C ILE A 183 -13.81 -12.10 1.17
N LEU A 184 -12.57 -12.51 0.86
CA LEU A 184 -12.29 -13.54 -0.15
C LEU A 184 -12.52 -14.97 0.35
N ARG A 185 -12.54 -15.17 1.66
CA ARG A 185 -12.66 -16.48 2.32
C ARG A 185 -13.77 -17.36 1.75
N PRO A 186 -15.01 -16.87 1.50
CA PRO A 186 -16.08 -17.72 0.98
C PRO A 186 -15.80 -18.35 -0.39
N ALA A 187 -14.91 -17.75 -1.18
CA ALA A 187 -14.57 -18.24 -2.52
C ALA A 187 -13.27 -19.08 -2.56
N ILE A 188 -12.57 -19.21 -1.42
CA ILE A 188 -11.28 -19.91 -1.32
C ILE A 188 -11.38 -21.10 -0.37
N ASP A 189 -12.13 -20.99 0.72
CA ASP A 189 -12.19 -22.02 1.75
C ASP A 189 -13.00 -23.23 1.30
N GLY A 190 -12.44 -24.43 1.52
CA GLY A 190 -13.15 -25.70 1.31
C GLY A 190 -13.28 -26.15 -0.15
N VAL A 191 -12.64 -25.46 -1.09
CA VAL A 191 -12.65 -25.81 -2.52
C VAL A 191 -11.29 -26.41 -2.92
N GLU A 192 -11.28 -27.59 -3.53
CA GLU A 192 -10.05 -28.25 -3.98
C GLU A 192 -9.36 -27.50 -5.13
N GLU A 193 -10.15 -26.90 -6.03
CA GLU A 193 -9.68 -26.13 -7.16
C GLU A 193 -10.36 -24.76 -7.19
N ILE A 194 -9.57 -23.71 -7.01
CA ILE A 194 -10.12 -22.36 -6.96
C ILE A 194 -10.37 -21.87 -8.39
N SER A 195 -11.64 -21.62 -8.71
CA SER A 195 -12.04 -21.00 -9.97
C SER A 195 -11.84 -19.49 -9.90
N TRP A 196 -11.13 -18.91 -10.87
CA TRP A 196 -10.95 -17.48 -10.98
C TRP A 196 -11.41 -16.97 -12.36
N PRO A 197 -12.25 -15.92 -12.43
CA PRO A 197 -12.92 -15.26 -11.31
C PRO A 197 -13.87 -16.21 -10.55
N PRO A 198 -14.27 -15.89 -9.31
CA PRO A 198 -15.31 -16.63 -8.60
C PRO A 198 -16.58 -16.66 -9.44
N LYS A 199 -17.09 -17.86 -9.68
CA LYS A 199 -18.34 -18.06 -10.43
C LYS A 199 -19.46 -18.65 -9.59
N ASP A 200 -19.13 -19.24 -8.43
CA ASP A 200 -20.12 -19.79 -7.53
C ASP A 200 -21.03 -18.67 -6.99
N PRO A 201 -22.34 -18.68 -7.31
CA PRO A 201 -23.26 -17.66 -6.84
C PRO A 201 -23.37 -17.62 -5.31
N GLU A 202 -23.22 -18.75 -4.62
CA GLU A 202 -23.30 -18.78 -3.15
C GLU A 202 -22.10 -18.06 -2.53
N ALA A 203 -20.88 -18.39 -2.97
CA ALA A 203 -19.67 -17.68 -2.57
C ALA A 203 -19.76 -16.17 -2.85
N ILE A 204 -20.20 -15.75 -4.04
CA ILE A 204 -20.33 -14.32 -4.40
C ILE A 204 -21.34 -13.61 -3.48
N ASN A 205 -22.47 -14.24 -3.18
CA ASN A 205 -23.46 -13.68 -2.26
C ASN A 205 -22.90 -13.55 -0.84
N LEU A 206 -22.10 -14.50 -0.37
CA LEU A 206 -21.40 -14.42 0.91
C LEU A 206 -20.35 -13.31 0.92
N MET A 207 -19.54 -13.18 -0.14
CA MET A 207 -18.59 -12.07 -0.31
C MET A 207 -19.31 -10.72 -0.26
N GLN A 208 -20.46 -10.60 -0.94
CA GLN A 208 -21.25 -9.38 -0.94
C GLN A 208 -21.80 -9.05 0.46
N LYS A 209 -22.29 -10.05 1.20
CA LYS A 209 -22.71 -9.88 2.60
C LYS A 209 -21.57 -9.38 3.47
N GLU A 210 -20.37 -9.92 3.29
CA GLU A 210 -19.18 -9.49 4.02
C GLU A 210 -18.78 -8.06 3.71
N ILE A 211 -18.85 -7.65 2.44
CA ILE A 211 -18.63 -6.25 2.04
C ILE A 211 -19.66 -5.34 2.71
N ILE A 212 -20.95 -5.68 2.66
CA ILE A 212 -22.01 -4.88 3.28
C ILE A 212 -21.79 -4.75 4.79
N GLN A 213 -21.40 -5.83 5.46
CA GLN A 213 -21.18 -5.81 6.91
C GLN A 213 -19.98 -4.93 7.28
N ARG A 214 -18.83 -5.14 6.63
CA ARG A 214 -17.61 -4.36 6.91
C ARG A 214 -17.73 -2.89 6.55
N GLU A 215 -18.52 -2.59 5.52
CA GLU A 215 -18.82 -1.21 5.15
C GLU A 215 -19.61 -0.50 6.25
N LYS A 216 -20.61 -1.16 6.85
CA LYS A 216 -21.35 -0.61 8.00
C LYS A 216 -20.46 -0.43 9.24
N GLU A 217 -19.47 -1.29 9.42
CA GLU A 217 -18.49 -1.21 10.50
C GLU A 217 -17.40 -0.15 10.24
N GLY A 218 -17.37 0.46 9.06
CA GLY A 218 -16.36 1.46 8.69
C GLY A 218 -14.97 0.87 8.40
N GLN A 219 -14.88 -0.45 8.17
CA GLN A 219 -13.62 -1.14 7.90
C GLN A 219 -13.14 -1.03 6.44
N LEU A 220 -14.02 -0.62 5.52
CA LEU A 220 -13.69 -0.44 4.10
C LEU A 220 -13.28 1.02 3.84
N ASP A 221 -12.30 1.49 4.60
CA ASP A 221 -11.79 2.86 4.55
C ASP A 221 -10.79 3.08 3.40
N GLU A 222 -10.25 4.29 3.30
CA GLU A 222 -9.23 4.63 2.30
C GLU A 222 -7.96 3.78 2.42
N GLY A 223 -7.60 3.34 3.63
CA GLY A 223 -6.49 2.42 3.86
C GLY A 223 -6.73 1.09 3.15
N PHE A 224 -7.89 0.48 3.40
CA PHE A 224 -8.30 -0.76 2.74
C PHE A 224 -8.34 -0.62 1.21
N LEU A 225 -8.99 0.44 0.69
CA LEU A 225 -9.09 0.64 -0.76
C LEU A 225 -7.73 0.88 -1.42
N SER A 226 -6.82 1.59 -0.74
CA SER A 226 -5.46 1.82 -1.21
C SER A 226 -4.66 0.53 -1.31
N GLU A 227 -4.80 -0.36 -0.33
CA GLU A 227 -4.14 -1.66 -0.28
C GLU A 227 -4.65 -2.59 -1.39
N VAL A 228 -5.97 -2.75 -1.53
CA VAL A 228 -6.56 -3.57 -2.61
C VAL A 228 -6.14 -3.03 -3.99
N SER A 229 -6.13 -1.72 -4.17
CA SER A 229 -5.69 -1.08 -5.41
C SER A 229 -4.19 -1.30 -5.67
N ALA A 230 -3.35 -1.29 -4.64
CA ALA A 230 -1.93 -1.56 -4.75
C ALA A 230 -1.68 -3.02 -5.17
N GLN A 231 -2.32 -3.99 -4.51
CA GLN A 231 -2.25 -5.40 -4.87
C GLN A 231 -2.77 -5.66 -6.30
N LEU A 232 -3.82 -4.94 -6.72
CA LEU A 232 -4.37 -5.09 -8.07
C LEU A 232 -3.38 -4.60 -9.14
N ARG A 233 -2.69 -3.47 -8.89
CA ARG A 233 -1.63 -2.99 -9.79
C ARG A 233 -0.48 -3.99 -9.88
N GLN A 234 -0.02 -4.50 -8.74
CA GLN A 234 1.05 -5.50 -8.69
C GLN A 234 0.65 -6.78 -9.44
N ALA A 235 -0.56 -7.29 -9.23
CA ALA A 235 -1.07 -8.47 -9.93
C ALA A 235 -1.25 -8.26 -11.45
N LYS A 236 -1.40 -7.01 -11.90
CA LYS A 236 -1.48 -6.66 -13.33
C LYS A 236 -0.10 -6.64 -13.99
N GLU A 237 0.92 -6.23 -13.26
CA GLU A 237 2.32 -6.25 -13.70
C GLU A 237 2.87 -7.69 -13.69
N ASP A 238 2.54 -8.45 -12.65
CA ASP A 238 2.84 -9.88 -12.51
C ASP A 238 1.94 -10.73 -13.41
N LYS A 239 2.35 -10.95 -14.66
CA LYS A 239 1.61 -11.80 -15.64
C LYS A 239 1.32 -13.22 -15.15
N ASP A 240 2.02 -13.68 -14.12
CA ASP A 240 1.89 -15.02 -13.55
C ASP A 240 0.75 -15.14 -12.50
N LYS A 241 0.02 -14.06 -12.19
CA LYS A 241 -1.04 -14.06 -11.16
C LYS A 241 -2.43 -13.62 -11.69
N PRO A 242 -2.92 -14.15 -12.82
CA PRO A 242 -4.22 -13.74 -13.38
C PRO A 242 -5.40 -14.05 -12.44
N GLY A 243 -5.30 -15.10 -11.61
CA GLY A 243 -6.36 -15.45 -10.66
C GLY A 243 -6.53 -14.43 -9.53
N LEU A 244 -5.42 -13.94 -8.97
CA LEU A 244 -5.44 -12.89 -7.93
C LEU A 244 -5.99 -11.57 -8.51
N LEU A 245 -5.57 -11.21 -9.72
CA LEU A 245 -6.11 -10.04 -10.41
C LEU A 245 -7.64 -10.12 -10.54
N ALA A 246 -8.17 -11.26 -10.99
CA ALA A 246 -9.60 -11.48 -11.13
C ALA A 246 -10.36 -11.38 -9.79
N MET A 247 -9.75 -11.83 -8.69
CA MET A 247 -10.33 -11.65 -7.35
C MET A 247 -10.43 -10.22 -6.91
N LEU A 248 -9.32 -9.50 -7.00
CA LEU A 248 -9.25 -8.12 -6.54
C LEU A 248 -10.23 -7.26 -7.35
N GLN A 249 -10.34 -7.53 -8.66
CA GLN A 249 -11.39 -6.95 -9.51
C GLN A 249 -12.79 -7.28 -9.00
N LYS A 250 -13.09 -8.55 -8.69
CA LYS A 250 -14.42 -8.94 -8.17
C LYS A 250 -14.75 -8.25 -6.84
N VAL A 251 -13.78 -8.12 -5.93
CA VAL A 251 -13.96 -7.40 -4.66
C VAL A 251 -14.30 -5.93 -4.91
N LEU A 252 -13.56 -5.24 -5.78
CA LEU A 252 -13.80 -3.83 -6.10
C LEU A 252 -15.12 -3.61 -6.84
N GLN A 253 -15.53 -4.56 -7.69
CA GLN A 253 -16.84 -4.55 -8.34
C GLN A 253 -17.97 -4.68 -7.32
N LEU A 254 -17.90 -5.65 -6.41
CA LEU A 254 -18.90 -5.85 -5.36
C LEU A 254 -18.98 -4.65 -4.41
N TYR A 255 -17.83 -4.07 -4.06
CA TYR A 255 -17.75 -2.81 -3.31
C TYR A 255 -18.48 -1.69 -4.04
N SER A 256 -18.15 -1.47 -5.32
CA SER A 256 -18.72 -0.39 -6.12
C SER A 256 -20.24 -0.56 -6.29
N ALA A 257 -20.69 -1.77 -6.60
CA ALA A 257 -22.11 -2.12 -6.69
C ALA A 257 -22.83 -1.81 -5.37
N THR A 258 -22.23 -2.16 -4.23
CA THR A 258 -22.80 -1.92 -2.90
C THR A 258 -22.91 -0.44 -2.59
N ILE A 259 -21.83 0.33 -2.76
CA ILE A 259 -21.80 1.76 -2.44
C ILE A 259 -22.72 2.55 -3.36
N LEU A 260 -22.68 2.28 -4.68
CA LEU A 260 -23.53 2.97 -5.63
C LEU A 260 -25.01 2.63 -5.42
N SER A 261 -25.35 1.40 -5.04
CA SER A 261 -26.74 0.98 -4.81
C SER A 261 -27.40 1.62 -3.58
N LYS A 262 -26.64 2.25 -2.68
CA LYS A 262 -27.19 2.93 -1.49
C LYS A 262 -28.18 4.04 -1.82
N ARG A 263 -28.05 4.64 -3.00
CA ARG A 263 -28.91 5.75 -3.44
C ARG A 263 -29.53 5.41 -4.78
N SER A 264 -30.85 5.54 -4.83
CA SER A 264 -31.60 5.46 -6.07
C SER A 264 -31.85 6.87 -6.63
N TYR A 265 -31.68 7.02 -7.94
CA TYR A 265 -32.05 8.20 -8.72
C TYR A 265 -33.10 7.86 -9.78
N ALA A 266 -33.54 6.61 -9.85
CA ALA A 266 -34.53 6.13 -10.82
C ALA A 266 -35.89 6.83 -10.72
N LYS A 267 -36.19 7.52 -9.61
CA LYS A 267 -37.46 8.26 -9.43
C LYS A 267 -37.20 9.76 -9.31
N LYS A 268 -37.90 10.55 -10.14
CA LYS A 268 -37.97 12.01 -10.02
C LYS A 268 -39.43 12.38 -9.77
N GLY A 269 -39.80 12.52 -8.49
CA GLY A 269 -41.22 12.64 -8.10
C GLY A 269 -41.96 11.33 -8.37
N ASN A 270 -43.06 11.40 -9.12
CA ASN A 270 -43.86 10.22 -9.50
C ASN A 270 -43.36 9.54 -10.80
N GLU A 271 -42.41 10.13 -11.52
CA GLU A 271 -41.92 9.60 -12.80
C GLU A 271 -40.67 8.75 -12.62
N VAL A 272 -40.64 7.60 -13.30
CA VAL A 272 -39.47 6.72 -13.36
C VAL A 272 -38.60 7.13 -14.53
N VAL A 273 -37.38 7.57 -14.26
CA VAL A 273 -36.37 7.85 -15.27
C VAL A 273 -35.85 6.50 -15.79
N LYS A 274 -36.40 6.03 -16.91
CA LYS A 274 -36.12 4.69 -17.48
C LYS A 274 -34.63 4.37 -17.59
N ALA A 275 -33.83 5.30 -18.15
CA ALA A 275 -32.40 5.11 -18.33
C ALA A 275 -31.64 4.96 -16.99
N GLU A 276 -32.02 5.73 -15.97
CA GLU A 276 -31.39 5.62 -14.64
C GLU A 276 -31.86 4.35 -13.92
N HIS A 277 -33.13 3.95 -14.09
CA HIS A 277 -33.61 2.67 -13.58
C HIS A 277 -32.83 1.49 -14.18
N PHE A 278 -32.56 1.53 -15.48
CA PHE A 278 -31.72 0.52 -16.15
C PHE A 278 -30.27 0.53 -15.65
N LEU A 279 -29.67 1.71 -15.46
CA LEU A 279 -28.34 1.81 -14.85
C LEU A 279 -28.33 1.20 -13.44
N GLU A 280 -29.36 1.43 -12.62
CA GLU A 280 -29.47 0.79 -11.30
C GLU A 280 -29.61 -0.73 -11.38
N THR A 281 -30.33 -1.23 -12.38
CA THR A 281 -30.42 -2.67 -12.65
C THR A 281 -29.06 -3.25 -13.02
N LEU A 282 -28.28 -2.56 -13.87
CA LEU A 282 -26.91 -2.96 -14.21
C LEU A 282 -25.98 -2.96 -13.00
N ILE A 283 -26.03 -1.90 -12.18
CA ILE A 283 -25.20 -1.79 -10.97
C ILE A 283 -25.48 -2.93 -9.97
N LYS A 284 -26.74 -3.37 -9.86
CA LYS A 284 -27.16 -4.44 -8.95
C LYS A 284 -26.96 -5.85 -9.51
N ALA A 285 -26.86 -5.98 -10.83
CA ALA A 285 -26.74 -7.27 -11.49
C ALA A 285 -25.30 -7.80 -11.43
N PRO A 286 -25.11 -9.13 -11.32
CA PRO A 286 -23.82 -9.75 -11.56
C PRO A 286 -23.28 -9.43 -12.96
N GLU A 287 -21.96 -9.25 -13.08
CA GLU A 287 -21.28 -8.94 -14.35
C GLU A 287 -21.60 -9.96 -15.45
N GLU A 288 -21.76 -11.23 -15.08
CA GLU A 288 -22.05 -12.33 -16.00
C GLU A 288 -23.39 -12.13 -16.73
N GLN A 289 -24.31 -11.35 -16.14
CA GLN A 289 -25.62 -11.04 -16.71
C GLN A 289 -25.62 -9.76 -17.54
N TRP A 290 -24.56 -8.95 -17.48
CA TRP A 290 -24.52 -7.65 -18.15
C TRP A 290 -24.72 -7.76 -19.66
N ASN A 291 -24.07 -8.72 -20.32
CA ASN A 291 -24.21 -8.87 -21.77
C ASN A 291 -25.68 -9.05 -22.18
N LYS A 292 -26.42 -9.89 -21.43
CA LYS A 292 -27.85 -10.10 -21.66
C LYS A 292 -28.66 -8.83 -21.37
N LEU A 293 -28.40 -8.16 -20.24
CA LEU A 293 -29.08 -6.92 -19.87
C LEU A 293 -28.86 -5.80 -20.90
N PHE A 294 -27.66 -5.69 -21.47
CA PHE A 294 -27.37 -4.73 -22.53
C PHE A 294 -28.13 -5.05 -23.81
N VAL A 295 -28.17 -6.31 -24.24
CA VAL A 295 -28.96 -6.71 -25.42
C VAL A 295 -30.44 -6.44 -25.19
N ASP A 296 -31.00 -6.86 -24.06
CA ASP A 296 -32.43 -6.73 -23.78
C ASP A 296 -32.85 -5.27 -23.51
N GLY A 297 -31.96 -4.46 -22.93
CA GLY A 297 -32.26 -3.10 -22.49
C GLY A 297 -31.98 -2.01 -23.51
N LEU A 298 -30.99 -2.20 -24.39
CA LEU A 298 -30.61 -1.21 -25.40
C LEU A 298 -31.43 -1.34 -26.68
N THR A 299 -31.67 -0.21 -27.36
CA THR A 299 -32.43 -0.16 -28.62
C THR A 299 -31.88 -1.09 -29.71
N ILE A 300 -30.58 -1.39 -29.69
CA ILE A 300 -29.94 -2.31 -30.64
C ILE A 300 -30.46 -3.76 -30.54
N GLY A 301 -30.92 -4.19 -29.36
CA GLY A 301 -31.53 -5.50 -29.15
C GLY A 301 -33.04 -5.43 -28.91
N LYS A 302 -33.71 -4.37 -29.40
CA LYS A 302 -35.15 -4.07 -29.24
C LYS A 302 -35.57 -3.58 -27.85
N GLY A 303 -34.62 -3.10 -27.04
CA GLY A 303 -34.91 -2.43 -25.78
C GLY A 303 -35.37 -0.97 -25.96
N ASP A 304 -35.72 -0.34 -24.84
CA ASP A 304 -36.29 1.02 -24.80
C ASP A 304 -35.25 2.14 -24.70
N ILE A 305 -33.98 1.82 -24.41
CA ILE A 305 -32.97 2.81 -23.99
C ILE A 305 -31.90 2.96 -25.07
N THR A 306 -31.67 4.20 -25.49
CA THR A 306 -30.59 4.50 -26.42
C THR A 306 -29.23 4.48 -25.71
N PRO A 307 -28.15 4.13 -26.42
CA PRO A 307 -26.79 4.22 -25.89
C PRO A 307 -26.42 5.61 -25.34
N ASP A 308 -26.88 6.67 -26.01
CA ASP A 308 -26.61 8.05 -25.61
C ASP A 308 -27.34 8.40 -24.30
N GLU A 309 -28.56 7.92 -24.10
CA GLU A 309 -29.28 8.06 -22.83
C GLU A 309 -28.56 7.35 -21.69
N LEU A 310 -28.04 6.13 -21.93
CA LEU A 310 -27.23 5.41 -20.95
C LEU A 310 -25.93 6.16 -20.61
N SER A 311 -25.17 6.61 -21.62
CA SER A 311 -23.95 7.40 -21.41
C SER A 311 -24.26 8.70 -20.64
N ALA A 312 -25.37 9.37 -20.95
CA ALA A 312 -25.77 10.59 -20.25
C ALA A 312 -26.09 10.36 -18.76
N VAL A 313 -26.77 9.26 -18.40
CA VAL A 313 -27.03 8.94 -16.98
C VAL A 313 -25.75 8.50 -16.25
N ILE A 314 -24.85 7.76 -16.92
CA ILE A 314 -23.55 7.38 -16.36
C ILE A 314 -22.70 8.61 -16.07
N LYS A 315 -22.59 9.56 -17.02
CA LYS A 315 -21.88 10.84 -16.81
C LYS A 315 -22.41 11.62 -15.62
N LYS A 316 -23.73 11.75 -15.51
CA LYS A 316 -24.38 12.38 -14.34
C LYS A 316 -24.07 11.63 -13.04
N ARG A 317 -23.99 10.29 -13.06
CA ARG A 317 -23.63 9.48 -11.89
C ARG A 317 -22.17 9.69 -11.48
N ILE A 318 -21.26 9.82 -12.45
CA ILE A 318 -19.85 10.16 -12.22
C ILE A 318 -19.73 11.54 -11.59
N GLU A 319 -20.33 12.58 -12.18
CA GLU A 319 -20.31 13.95 -11.62
C GLU A 319 -20.79 13.99 -10.16
N ARG A 320 -21.90 13.30 -9.88
CA ARG A 320 -22.44 13.16 -8.52
C ARG A 320 -21.52 12.41 -7.57
N THR A 321 -20.75 11.46 -8.07
CA THR A 321 -19.74 10.74 -7.28
C THR A 321 -18.60 11.69 -6.97
N LEU A 322 -18.10 12.42 -7.96
CA LEU A 322 -17.00 13.38 -7.81
C LEU A 322 -17.30 14.47 -6.76
N ILE A 323 -18.53 14.97 -6.71
CA ILE A 323 -18.94 16.01 -5.74
C ILE A 323 -19.06 15.47 -4.30
N ARG A 324 -19.30 14.16 -4.13
CA ARG A 324 -19.63 13.57 -2.82
C ARG A 324 -18.50 12.84 -2.15
N THR A 325 -17.46 12.51 -2.90
CA THR A 325 -16.25 11.86 -2.40
C THR A 325 -15.12 12.87 -2.31
N GLU A 326 -14.17 12.64 -1.42
CA GLU A 326 -12.97 13.46 -1.35
C GLU A 326 -12.18 13.41 -2.67
N GLY A 327 -11.72 14.57 -3.14
CA GLY A 327 -11.00 14.69 -4.39
C GLY A 327 -9.70 13.88 -4.36
N GLY A 328 -9.52 13.00 -5.35
CA GLY A 328 -8.32 12.18 -5.48
C GLY A 328 -8.28 10.92 -4.61
N SER A 329 -9.30 10.69 -3.77
CA SER A 329 -9.47 9.48 -2.95
C SER A 329 -9.55 8.19 -3.79
N TYR A 330 -9.21 7.06 -3.20
CA TYR A 330 -9.36 5.75 -3.84
C TYR A 330 -10.83 5.43 -4.06
N GLN A 331 -11.70 5.75 -3.10
CA GLN A 331 -13.14 5.59 -3.27
C GLN A 331 -13.65 6.31 -4.52
N GLN A 332 -13.28 7.59 -4.72
CA GLN A 332 -13.69 8.35 -5.90
C GLN A 332 -13.26 7.67 -7.21
N ARG A 333 -12.01 7.21 -7.28
CA ARG A 333 -11.44 6.56 -8.48
C ARG A 333 -12.13 5.25 -8.78
N ILE A 334 -12.24 4.36 -7.80
CA ILE A 334 -12.82 3.01 -7.94
C ILE A 334 -14.27 3.10 -8.42
N LEU A 335 -15.09 3.95 -7.79
CA LEU A 335 -16.49 4.12 -8.19
C LEU A 335 -16.63 4.70 -9.61
N THR A 336 -15.76 5.63 -9.97
CA THR A 336 -15.74 6.22 -11.32
C THR A 336 -15.30 5.21 -12.37
N GLU A 337 -14.27 4.42 -12.09
CA GLU A 337 -13.78 3.36 -12.97
C GLU A 337 -14.84 2.28 -13.18
N TYR A 338 -15.56 1.88 -12.13
CA TYR A 338 -16.67 0.93 -12.25
C TYR A 338 -17.76 1.44 -13.20
N LEU A 339 -18.19 2.69 -13.04
CA LEU A 339 -19.19 3.32 -13.92
C LEU A 339 -18.71 3.44 -15.38
N LYS A 340 -17.43 3.80 -15.57
CA LYS A 340 -16.80 3.80 -16.90
C LYS A 340 -16.68 2.39 -17.49
N GLY A 341 -16.49 1.37 -16.66
CA GLY A 341 -16.47 -0.02 -17.07
C GLY A 341 -17.81 -0.47 -17.65
N ILE A 342 -18.92 -0.08 -17.00
CA ILE A 342 -20.28 -0.30 -17.53
C ILE A 342 -20.44 0.37 -18.91
N GLU A 343 -20.03 1.63 -19.03
CA GLU A 343 -20.09 2.39 -20.29
C GLU A 343 -19.25 1.73 -21.39
N SER A 344 -18.00 1.38 -21.10
CA SER A 344 -17.09 0.71 -22.03
C SER A 344 -17.66 -0.63 -22.51
N ARG A 345 -18.25 -1.40 -21.59
CA ARG A 345 -18.84 -2.70 -21.93
C ARG A 345 -20.06 -2.56 -22.83
N ALA A 346 -20.90 -1.55 -22.59
CA ALA A 346 -22.03 -1.24 -23.46
C ALA A 346 -21.54 -0.92 -24.88
N PHE A 347 -20.50 -0.10 -25.03
CA PHE A 347 -19.91 0.24 -26.32
C PHE A 347 -19.28 -0.96 -27.05
N GLU A 348 -18.59 -1.85 -26.33
CA GLU A 348 -18.03 -3.09 -26.91
C GLU A 348 -19.13 -3.97 -27.53
N ILE A 349 -20.23 -4.17 -26.79
CA ILE A 349 -21.36 -4.99 -27.25
C ILE A 349 -22.04 -4.33 -28.46
N MET A 350 -22.21 -3.01 -28.44
CA MET A 350 -22.75 -2.29 -29.59
C MET A 350 -21.89 -2.50 -30.84
N LYS A 351 -20.57 -2.39 -30.71
CA LYS A 351 -19.65 -2.59 -31.83
C LYS A 351 -19.78 -4.01 -32.39
N LEU A 352 -19.83 -5.03 -31.52
CA LEU A 352 -20.00 -6.43 -31.94
C LEU A 352 -21.34 -6.71 -32.65
N LEU A 353 -22.40 -5.99 -32.30
CA LEU A 353 -23.72 -6.15 -32.91
C LEU A 353 -23.89 -5.35 -34.21
N GLN A 354 -23.10 -4.31 -34.42
CA GLN A 354 -23.10 -3.49 -35.64
C GLN A 354 -22.25 -4.08 -36.78
N GLY A 355 -21.38 -5.05 -36.48
CA GLY A 355 -20.46 -5.69 -37.44
C GLY A 355 -19.09 -5.05 -37.45
#